data_AF-A0A5K1K444-F1
#
_entry.id   AF-A0A5K1K444-F1
#
_cell.length_a   1.000
_cell.length_b   1.000
_cell.length_c   1.000
_cell.angle_alpha   90.00
_cell.angle_beta   90.00
_cell.angle_gamma   90.00
#
_symmetry.space_group_name_H-M   'P 1'
#
loop_
_entity.id
_entity.type
_entity.pdbx_description
1 polymer ?
#
loop_
_entity_poly.entity_id
_entity_poly.type
_entity_poly.pdbx_seq_one_letter_code
_entity_poly.pdbx_strand_id
1 'polypeptide(L)'
;MARNIMSTPTPVAAPLPQVPHSPRESESPPPPGLQGDLEIELLNLAQKLYDLGITVVSDLTKEKDKPGNGKNVGTRVNHVIESLGMLEKMSESITTTVPLQVLVDIDNSRNPMLLTKERLERAATENQFMNGKIHAIESYRRMLDEALVQNFPDLGEHLMESAMLTATGAHGVQAEEDGMPGPSGHVNGFPNGA
;
A
#
# COMPACT_ATOMS: atom_id res chain seq x y z
N MET A 1 -70.21 -13.91 -16.98
CA MET A 1 -69.21 -13.11 -16.23
C MET A 1 -67.91 -13.89 -16.19
N ALA A 2 -66.94 -13.53 -17.03
CA ALA A 2 -65.59 -14.11 -17.00
C ALA A 2 -64.61 -12.94 -16.98
N ARG A 3 -63.82 -12.86 -15.89
CA ARG A 3 -62.86 -11.80 -15.61
C ARG A 3 -61.57 -12.07 -16.39
N ASN A 4 -61.14 -11.09 -17.17
CA ASN A 4 -59.88 -11.09 -17.89
C ASN A 4 -58.75 -10.73 -16.91
N ILE A 5 -57.84 -11.66 -16.62
CA ILE A 5 -56.67 -11.42 -15.75
C ILE A 5 -55.52 -10.88 -16.60
N MET A 6 -55.29 -9.57 -16.52
CA MET A 6 -54.14 -8.89 -17.11
C MET A 6 -52.89 -9.23 -16.29
N SER A 7 -51.91 -9.92 -16.89
CA SER A 7 -50.60 -10.15 -16.27
C SER A 7 -49.70 -8.94 -16.53
N THR A 8 -49.18 -8.32 -15.48
CA THR A 8 -48.19 -7.23 -15.57
C THR A 8 -46.79 -7.81 -15.71
N PRO A 9 -45.91 -7.25 -16.57
CA PRO A 9 -44.52 -7.70 -16.66
C PRO A 9 -43.68 -7.07 -15.53
N THR A 10 -42.93 -7.92 -14.83
CA THR A 10 -41.91 -7.56 -13.83
C THR A 10 -40.76 -6.80 -14.50
N PRO A 11 -40.27 -5.66 -13.95
CA PRO A 11 -39.11 -4.98 -14.51
C PRO A 11 -37.83 -5.79 -14.20
N VAL A 12 -37.10 -6.17 -15.24
CA VAL A 12 -35.76 -6.75 -15.15
C VAL A 12 -34.81 -5.69 -14.61
N ALA A 13 -34.20 -5.95 -13.45
CA ALA A 13 -33.15 -5.11 -12.89
C ALA A 13 -31.95 -5.08 -13.85
N ALA A 14 -31.48 -3.88 -14.18
CA ALA A 14 -30.29 -3.69 -14.99
C ALA A 14 -29.04 -4.25 -14.28
N PRO A 15 -28.06 -4.83 -15.02
CA PRO A 15 -26.82 -5.30 -14.41
C PRO A 15 -26.03 -4.10 -13.88
N LEU A 16 -25.55 -4.21 -12.64
CA LEU A 16 -24.61 -3.23 -12.06
C LEU A 16 -23.35 -3.13 -12.95
N PRO A 17 -22.77 -1.94 -13.14
CA PRO A 17 -21.51 -1.79 -13.85
C PRO A 17 -20.43 -2.61 -13.14
N GLN A 18 -19.81 -3.51 -13.90
CA GLN A 18 -18.71 -4.35 -13.42
C GLN A 18 -17.57 -3.43 -12.98
N VAL A 19 -17.17 -3.55 -11.72
CA VAL A 19 -15.99 -2.85 -11.18
C VAL A 19 -14.79 -3.31 -11.99
N PRO A 20 -13.98 -2.42 -12.59
CA PRO A 20 -12.79 -2.80 -13.33
C PRO A 20 -11.92 -3.72 -12.47
N HIS A 21 -11.68 -4.94 -12.95
CA HIS A 21 -10.80 -5.88 -12.30
C HIS A 21 -9.46 -5.20 -12.05
N SER A 22 -9.05 -5.11 -10.78
CA SER A 22 -7.71 -4.68 -10.42
C SER A 22 -6.69 -5.47 -11.25
N PRO A 23 -5.67 -4.80 -11.85
CA PRO A 23 -4.64 -5.50 -12.59
C PRO A 23 -4.05 -6.61 -11.71
N ARG A 24 -3.92 -7.79 -12.30
CA ARG A 24 -3.25 -8.93 -11.69
C ARG A 24 -1.84 -8.47 -11.33
N GLU A 25 -1.36 -8.72 -10.12
CA GLU A 25 -0.03 -8.28 -9.61
C GLU A 25 1.15 -8.67 -10.54
N SER A 26 0.93 -9.61 -11.47
CA SER A 26 1.92 -10.07 -12.44
C SER A 26 2.08 -9.18 -13.69
N GLU A 27 1.33 -8.09 -13.82
CA GLU A 27 1.28 -7.27 -15.05
C GLU A 27 1.51 -5.76 -14.80
N SER A 28 1.94 -5.39 -13.59
CA SER A 28 2.38 -4.02 -13.33
C SER A 28 3.79 -3.81 -13.90
N PRO A 29 4.01 -2.77 -14.74
CA PRO A 29 5.36 -2.43 -15.17
C PRO A 29 6.25 -2.09 -13.95
N PRO A 30 7.58 -2.27 -14.04
CA PRO A 30 8.48 -1.91 -12.95
C PRO A 30 8.23 -0.47 -12.50
N PRO A 31 8.20 -0.21 -11.18
CA PRO A 31 7.91 1.11 -10.66
C PRO A 31 8.95 2.12 -11.16
N PRO A 32 8.57 3.30 -11.66
CA PRO A 32 9.55 4.26 -12.17
C PRO A 32 10.50 4.75 -11.05
N GLY A 33 11.76 5.01 -11.40
CA GLY A 33 12.78 5.53 -10.49
C GLY A 33 13.73 4.46 -9.95
N LEU A 34 14.51 4.83 -8.92
CA LEU A 34 15.64 4.02 -8.41
C LEU A 34 15.24 2.58 -8.04
N GLN A 35 14.02 2.38 -7.54
CA GLN A 35 13.54 1.07 -7.14
C GLN A 35 13.19 0.16 -8.33
N GLY A 36 12.65 0.70 -9.42
CA GLY A 36 12.44 -0.09 -10.64
C GLY A 36 13.72 -0.39 -11.37
N ASP A 37 14.68 0.55 -11.38
CA ASP A 37 16.00 0.29 -11.93
C ASP A 37 16.67 -0.88 -11.19
N LEU A 38 16.54 -0.92 -9.86
CA LEU A 38 17.01 -2.03 -9.04
C LEU A 38 16.30 -3.34 -9.37
N GLU A 39 14.97 -3.32 -9.53
CA GLU A 39 14.19 -4.50 -9.90
C GLU A 39 14.62 -5.07 -11.27
N ILE A 40 14.86 -4.19 -12.24
CA ILE A 40 15.36 -4.58 -13.57
C ILE A 40 16.75 -5.21 -13.46
N GLU A 41 17.67 -4.64 -12.68
CA GLU A 41 19.01 -5.22 -12.54
C GLU A 41 19.00 -6.54 -11.75
N LEU A 42 18.09 -6.70 -10.77
CA LEU A 42 17.87 -7.99 -10.09
C LEU A 42 17.36 -9.06 -11.06
N LEU A 43 16.44 -8.71 -11.96
CA LEU A 43 15.97 -9.62 -13.01
C LEU A 43 17.09 -9.97 -14.00
N ASN A 44 17.89 -8.98 -14.40
CA ASN A 44 19.07 -9.20 -15.25
C ASN A 44 20.08 -10.14 -14.57
N LEU A 45 20.31 -10.00 -13.27
CA LEU A 45 21.18 -10.91 -12.51
C LEU A 45 20.66 -12.34 -12.56
N ALA A 46 19.36 -12.55 -12.32
CA ALA A 46 18.74 -13.87 -12.40
C ALA A 46 18.93 -14.50 -13.79
N GLN A 47 18.77 -13.71 -14.86
CA GLN A 47 19.03 -14.16 -16.23
C GLN A 47 20.51 -14.50 -16.46
N LYS A 48 21.45 -13.67 -15.98
CA LYS A 48 22.90 -13.93 -16.09
C LYS A 48 23.29 -15.23 -15.37
N LEU A 49 22.70 -15.52 -14.21
CA LEU A 49 22.90 -16.78 -13.48
C LEU A 49 22.34 -17.99 -14.23
N TYR A 50 21.17 -17.85 -14.84
CA TYR A 50 20.57 -18.89 -15.67
C TYR A 50 21.43 -19.19 -16.91
N ASP A 51 21.87 -18.16 -17.63
CA ASP A 51 22.75 -18.27 -18.80
C ASP A 51 24.10 -18.92 -18.45
N LEU A 52 24.65 -18.59 -17.28
CA LEU A 52 25.84 -19.23 -16.74
C LEU A 52 25.61 -20.74 -16.54
N GLY A 53 24.49 -21.12 -15.92
CA GLY A 53 24.10 -22.53 -15.73
C GLY A 53 24.04 -23.29 -17.06
N ILE A 54 23.38 -22.72 -18.07
CA ILE A 54 23.33 -23.31 -19.43
C ILE A 54 24.73 -23.44 -20.04
N THR A 55 25.56 -22.41 -19.87
CA THR A 55 26.92 -22.39 -20.45
C THR A 55 27.80 -23.46 -19.80
N VAL A 56 27.72 -23.65 -18.48
CA VAL A 56 28.46 -24.71 -17.78
C VAL A 56 28.07 -26.09 -18.29
N VAL A 57 26.77 -26.37 -18.40
CA VAL A 57 26.29 -27.66 -18.94
C VAL A 57 26.75 -27.84 -20.39
N SER A 58 26.66 -26.79 -21.21
CA SER A 58 27.09 -26.81 -22.61
C SER A 58 28.59 -27.05 -22.77
N ASP A 59 29.42 -26.42 -21.93
CA ASP A 59 30.88 -26.56 -21.98
C ASP A 59 31.34 -27.93 -21.42
N LEU A 60 30.56 -28.57 -20.55
CA LEU A 60 30.81 -29.93 -20.04
C LEU A 60 30.34 -31.04 -21.00
N THR A 61 29.30 -30.78 -21.82
CA THR A 61 28.69 -31.77 -22.71
C THR A 61 29.23 -31.73 -24.14
N LYS A 62 29.84 -30.62 -24.56
CA LYS A 62 30.46 -30.50 -25.89
C LYS A 62 31.87 -31.09 -25.87
N GLU A 63 32.09 -32.17 -26.62
CA GLU A 63 33.40 -32.77 -26.80
C GLU A 63 34.41 -31.77 -27.39
N LYS A 64 35.66 -31.94 -26.97
CA LYS A 64 36.82 -31.03 -27.07
C LYS A 64 37.27 -30.71 -28.52
N ASP A 65 36.56 -31.21 -29.54
CA ASP A 65 37.11 -31.40 -30.89
C ASP A 65 36.70 -30.34 -31.92
N LYS A 66 36.09 -29.21 -31.51
CA LYS A 66 35.93 -28.05 -32.41
C LYS A 66 36.95 -26.96 -32.10
N PRO A 67 38.00 -26.79 -32.93
CA PRO A 67 38.95 -25.70 -32.78
C PRO A 67 38.21 -24.36 -32.99
N GLY A 68 38.21 -23.51 -31.95
CA GLY A 68 37.57 -22.19 -31.95
C GLY A 68 36.48 -22.00 -30.88
N ASN A 69 36.00 -23.06 -30.23
CA ASN A 69 35.01 -22.93 -29.16
C ASN A 69 35.71 -22.86 -27.79
N GLY A 70 36.26 -21.68 -27.46
CA GLY A 70 36.81 -21.41 -26.13
C GLY A 70 35.74 -21.60 -25.05
N LYS A 71 36.15 -22.06 -23.86
CA LYS A 71 35.25 -22.20 -22.70
C LYS A 71 34.68 -20.82 -22.35
N ASN A 72 33.36 -20.65 -22.50
CA ASN A 72 32.70 -19.35 -22.36
C ASN A 72 32.25 -19.08 -20.91
N VAL A 73 32.40 -20.06 -20.03
CA VAL A 73 32.08 -19.95 -18.59
C VAL A 73 32.77 -18.75 -17.95
N GLY A 74 34.05 -18.52 -18.25
CA GLY A 74 34.80 -17.40 -17.64
C GLY A 74 34.16 -16.04 -17.93
N THR A 75 33.74 -15.81 -19.18
CA THR A 75 33.03 -14.58 -19.57
C THR A 75 31.68 -14.45 -18.85
N ARG A 76 30.92 -15.55 -18.73
CA ARG A 76 29.62 -15.54 -18.03
C ARG A 76 29.76 -15.26 -16.53
N VAL A 77 30.80 -15.80 -15.89
CA VAL A 77 31.13 -15.50 -14.49
C VAL A 77 31.43 -14.01 -14.32
N ASN A 78 32.22 -13.41 -15.22
CA ASN A 78 32.51 -11.98 -15.15
C ASN A 78 31.24 -11.12 -15.25
N HIS A 79 30.29 -11.47 -16.13
CA HIS A 79 29.02 -10.73 -16.22
C HIS A 79 28.20 -10.80 -14.92
N VAL A 80 28.22 -11.94 -14.21
CA VAL A 80 27.55 -12.07 -12.90
C VAL A 80 28.24 -11.20 -11.86
N ILE A 81 29.58 -11.21 -11.82
CA ILE A 81 30.36 -10.38 -10.89
C ILE A 81 30.09 -8.89 -11.13
N GLU A 82 30.07 -8.45 -12.39
CA GLU A 82 29.75 -7.06 -12.76
C GLU A 82 28.34 -6.67 -12.32
N SER A 83 27.35 -7.55 -12.49
CA SER A 83 25.96 -7.34 -12.05
C SER A 83 25.85 -7.22 -10.53
N LEU A 84 26.54 -8.08 -9.78
CA LEU A 84 26.59 -8.01 -8.32
C LEU A 84 27.24 -6.70 -7.82
N GLY A 85 28.34 -6.28 -8.45
CA GLY A 85 28.99 -5.01 -8.12
C GLY A 85 28.15 -3.78 -8.50
N MET A 86 27.27 -3.89 -9.50
CA MET A 86 26.29 -2.85 -9.81
C MET A 86 25.19 -2.78 -8.75
N LEU A 87 24.64 -3.93 -8.35
CA LEU A 87 23.61 -4.00 -7.30
C LEU A 87 24.09 -3.44 -5.96
N GLU A 88 25.33 -3.71 -5.57
CA GLU A 88 25.93 -3.14 -4.35
C GLU A 88 25.89 -1.61 -4.38
N LYS A 89 26.34 -1.00 -5.48
CA LYS A 89 26.31 0.47 -5.65
C LYS A 89 24.89 1.02 -5.65
N MET A 90 23.95 0.32 -6.27
CA MET A 90 22.55 0.74 -6.29
C MET A 90 21.93 0.68 -4.89
N SER A 91 22.31 -0.32 -4.08
CA SER A 91 21.77 -0.51 -2.74
C SER A 91 22.01 0.68 -1.80
N GLU A 92 23.12 1.40 -1.98
CA GLU A 92 23.44 2.61 -1.21
C GLU A 92 22.41 3.73 -1.40
N SER A 93 21.73 3.76 -2.54
CA SER A 93 20.72 4.78 -2.88
C SER A 93 19.31 4.44 -2.38
N ILE A 94 19.10 3.22 -1.88
CA ILE A 94 17.78 2.74 -1.45
C ILE A 94 17.59 3.03 0.03
N THR A 95 16.60 3.88 0.34
CA THR A 95 16.26 4.27 1.72
C THR A 95 15.07 3.49 2.29
N THR A 96 14.45 2.63 1.47
CA THR A 96 13.26 1.86 1.85
C THR A 96 13.58 0.90 2.99
N THR A 97 12.84 1.03 4.08
CA THR A 97 12.94 0.09 5.21
C THR A 97 11.95 -1.05 5.02
N VAL A 98 12.39 -2.28 5.35
CA VAL A 98 11.58 -3.48 5.22
C VAL A 98 11.32 -4.07 6.61
N PRO A 99 10.06 -4.30 7.01
CA PRO A 99 9.76 -4.95 8.27
C PRO A 99 10.38 -6.35 8.34
N LEU A 100 10.98 -6.71 9.49
CA LEU A 100 11.64 -8.02 9.66
C LEU A 100 10.70 -9.21 9.34
N GLN A 101 9.41 -9.09 9.64
CA GLN A 101 8.44 -10.13 9.34
C GLN A 101 8.34 -10.45 7.84
N VAL A 102 8.54 -9.46 6.97
CA VAL A 102 8.56 -9.68 5.51
C VAL A 102 9.73 -10.58 5.13
N LEU A 103 10.90 -10.40 5.74
CA LEU A 103 12.07 -11.25 5.50
C LEU A 103 11.80 -12.68 5.98
N VAL A 104 11.21 -12.84 7.18
CA VAL A 104 10.82 -14.16 7.71
C VAL A 104 9.79 -14.85 6.81
N ASP A 105 8.82 -14.11 6.27
CA ASP A 105 7.83 -14.67 5.36
C ASP A 105 8.48 -15.14 4.05
N ILE A 106 9.42 -14.37 3.48
CA ILE A 106 10.18 -14.76 2.28
C ILE A 106 11.01 -16.01 2.53
N ASP A 107 11.77 -16.06 3.64
CA ASP A 107 12.60 -17.22 4.00
C ASP A 107 11.78 -18.52 4.14
N ASN A 108 10.53 -18.39 4.60
CA ASN A 108 9.60 -19.50 4.74
C ASN A 108 8.75 -19.74 3.48
N SER A 109 9.08 -19.12 2.34
CA SER A 109 8.32 -19.24 1.08
C SER A 109 6.84 -18.84 1.22
N ARG A 110 6.53 -17.92 2.14
CA ARG A 110 5.19 -17.35 2.35
C ARG A 110 5.07 -16.05 1.57
N ASN A 111 3.88 -15.79 1.02
CA ASN A 111 3.64 -14.53 0.29
C ASN A 111 3.74 -13.33 1.26
N PRO A 112 4.69 -12.39 1.06
CA PRO A 112 4.87 -11.23 1.94
C PRO A 112 3.67 -10.28 1.95
N MET A 113 2.83 -10.29 0.91
CA MET A 113 1.60 -9.48 0.86
C MET A 113 0.56 -9.88 1.91
N LEU A 114 0.66 -11.09 2.45
CA LEU A 114 -0.22 -11.54 3.52
C LEU A 114 -0.03 -10.70 4.79
N LEU A 115 1.19 -10.25 5.08
CA LEU A 115 1.44 -9.34 6.20
C LEU A 115 0.66 -8.05 6.02
N THR A 116 0.74 -7.42 4.85
CA THR A 116 0.01 -6.18 4.54
C THR A 116 -1.49 -6.38 4.71
N LYS A 117 -2.03 -7.48 4.19
CA LYS A 117 -3.44 -7.83 4.34
C LYS A 117 -3.84 -7.96 5.81
N GLU A 118 -3.12 -8.78 6.59
CA GLU A 118 -3.41 -9.02 8.01
C GLU A 118 -3.35 -7.71 8.82
N ARG A 119 -2.39 -6.84 8.53
CA ARG A 119 -2.26 -5.54 9.21
C ARG A 119 -3.41 -4.61 8.87
N LEU A 120 -3.84 -4.56 7.60
CA LEU A 120 -4.97 -3.75 7.17
C LEU A 120 -6.29 -4.24 7.80
N GLU A 121 -6.54 -5.55 7.76
CA GLU A 121 -7.73 -6.16 8.36
C GLU A 121 -7.78 -5.94 9.87
N ARG A 122 -6.64 -6.09 10.56
CA ARG A 122 -6.53 -5.83 11.99
C ARG A 122 -6.78 -4.35 12.30
N ALA A 123 -6.15 -3.44 11.57
CA ALA A 123 -6.35 -2.00 11.78
C ALA A 123 -7.81 -1.60 11.60
N ALA A 124 -8.48 -2.09 10.55
CA ALA A 124 -9.90 -1.83 10.33
C ALA A 124 -10.77 -2.37 11.47
N THR A 125 -10.52 -3.61 11.91
CA THR A 125 -11.26 -4.25 13.00
C THR A 125 -11.05 -3.50 14.31
N GLU A 126 -9.82 -3.14 14.63
CA GLU A 126 -9.46 -2.41 15.85
C GLU A 126 -10.07 -1.01 15.85
N ASN A 127 -10.06 -0.30 14.73
CA ASN A 127 -10.72 0.99 14.58
C ASN A 127 -12.23 0.90 14.82
N GLN A 128 -12.91 -0.08 14.22
CA GLN A 128 -14.35 -0.29 14.44
C GLN A 128 -14.66 -0.64 15.89
N PHE A 129 -13.83 -1.50 16.50
CA PHE A 129 -13.99 -1.89 17.89
C PHE A 129 -13.79 -0.70 18.85
N MET A 130 -12.81 0.15 18.58
CA MET A 130 -12.58 1.38 19.36
C MET A 130 -13.73 2.37 19.21
N ASN A 131 -14.24 2.58 17.99
CA ASN A 131 -15.42 3.42 17.78
C ASN A 131 -16.65 2.87 18.54
N GLY A 132 -16.85 1.55 18.53
CA GLY A 132 -17.91 0.91 19.32
C GLY A 132 -17.76 1.14 20.83
N LYS A 133 -16.54 1.08 21.36
CA LYS A 133 -16.26 1.40 22.78
C LYS A 133 -16.56 2.85 23.11
N ILE A 134 -16.17 3.80 22.25
CA ILE A 134 -16.45 5.23 22.44
C ILE A 134 -17.96 5.43 22.53
N HIS A 135 -18.73 4.91 21.57
CA HIS A 135 -20.19 5.03 21.58
C HIS A 135 -20.85 4.35 22.80
N ALA A 136 -20.32 3.21 23.24
CA ALA A 136 -20.82 2.55 24.44
C ALA A 136 -20.59 3.41 25.71
N ILE A 137 -19.42 4.04 25.83
CA ILE A 137 -19.10 4.94 26.94
C ILE A 137 -19.97 6.20 26.89
N GLU A 138 -20.13 6.82 25.72
CA GLU A 138 -21.00 7.97 25.52
C GLU A 138 -22.46 7.67 25.89
N SER A 139 -22.97 6.52 25.43
CA SER A 139 -24.32 6.06 25.76
C SER A 139 -24.47 5.79 27.25
N TYR A 140 -23.49 5.14 27.87
CA TYR A 140 -23.48 4.89 29.32
C TYR A 140 -23.49 6.20 30.11
N ARG A 141 -22.64 7.17 29.73
CA ARG A 141 -22.61 8.49 30.36
C ARG A 141 -23.97 9.17 30.28
N ARG A 142 -24.60 9.18 29.11
CA ARG A 142 -25.94 9.76 28.93
C ARG A 142 -26.99 9.10 29.83
N MET A 143 -27.00 7.77 29.91
CA MET A 143 -27.95 7.04 30.77
C MET A 143 -27.69 7.31 32.26
N LEU A 144 -26.42 7.44 32.65
CA LEU A 144 -26.05 7.78 34.02
C LEU A 144 -26.50 9.19 34.37
N ASP A 145 -26.25 10.17 33.49
CA ASP A 145 -26.67 11.55 33.69
C ASP A 145 -28.20 11.64 33.82
N GLU A 146 -28.96 10.94 32.97
CA GLU A 146 -30.42 10.86 33.03
C GLU A 146 -30.91 10.29 34.36
N ALA A 147 -30.32 9.18 34.82
CA ALA A 147 -30.67 8.56 36.10
C ALA A 147 -30.31 9.47 37.30
N LEU A 148 -29.20 10.19 37.23
CA LEU A 148 -28.79 11.14 38.28
C LEU A 148 -29.76 12.32 38.36
N VAL A 149 -30.15 12.93 37.22
CA VAL A 149 -31.12 14.03 37.21
C VAL A 149 -32.49 13.58 37.72
N GLN A 150 -32.92 12.35 37.37
CA GLN A 150 -34.19 11.81 37.84
C GLN A 150 -34.24 11.65 39.37
N ASN A 151 -33.13 11.21 39.99
CA ASN A 151 -33.08 10.94 41.43
C ASN A 151 -32.62 12.16 42.25
N PHE A 152 -31.89 13.08 41.62
CA PHE A 152 -31.32 14.28 42.24
C PHE A 152 -31.41 15.49 41.29
N PRO A 153 -32.57 16.19 41.26
CA PRO A 153 -32.82 17.27 40.29
C PRO A 153 -31.84 18.44 40.39
N ASP A 154 -31.36 18.75 41.59
CA ASP A 154 -30.43 19.86 41.87
C ASP A 154 -29.07 19.68 41.18
N LEU A 155 -28.71 18.44 40.76
CA LEU A 155 -27.47 18.14 40.04
C LEU A 155 -27.55 18.45 38.53
N GLY A 156 -28.74 18.72 37.98
CA GLY A 156 -28.92 18.91 36.53
C GLY A 156 -28.10 20.05 35.93
N GLU A 157 -27.99 21.17 36.64
CA GLU A 157 -27.23 22.35 36.15
C GLU A 157 -25.73 22.05 36.02
N HIS A 158 -25.16 21.27 36.94
CA HIS A 158 -23.74 20.93 36.96
C HIS A 158 -23.34 19.87 35.92
N LEU A 159 -24.24 18.94 35.57
CA LEU A 159 -23.98 17.90 34.57
C LEU A 159 -23.95 18.47 33.14
N MET A 160 -24.78 19.48 32.87
CA MET A 160 -24.82 20.17 31.57
C MET A 160 -23.52 20.94 31.28
N GLU A 161 -22.92 21.56 32.31
CA GLU A 161 -21.64 22.26 32.21
C GLU A 161 -20.48 21.28 31.91
N SER A 162 -20.45 20.12 32.58
CA SER A 162 -19.43 19.09 32.35
C SER A 162 -19.48 18.49 30.94
N ALA A 163 -20.68 18.29 30.38
CA ALA A 163 -20.86 17.81 29.02
C ALA A 163 -20.31 18.81 27.97
N MET A 164 -20.50 20.11 28.20
CA MET A 164 -20.00 21.18 27.31
C MET A 164 -18.47 21.28 27.29
N LEU A 165 -17.80 21.14 28.44
CA LEU A 165 -16.33 21.10 28.51
C LEU A 165 -15.72 19.88 27.80
N THR A 166 -16.43 18.75 27.77
CA THR A 166 -15.94 17.54 27.09
C THR A 166 -16.06 17.68 25.56
N ALA A 167 -17.09 18.37 25.07
CA ALA A 167 -17.34 18.54 23.64
C ALA A 167 -16.35 19.51 22.98
N THR A 168 -15.86 20.52 23.70
CA THR A 168 -14.88 21.50 23.19
C THR A 168 -13.45 20.97 23.13
N GLY A 169 -13.11 19.92 23.89
CA GLY A 169 -11.79 19.26 23.84
C GLY A 169 -11.61 18.24 22.71
N ALA A 170 -12.69 17.83 22.02
CA ALA A 170 -12.66 16.75 21.02
C ALA A 170 -12.55 17.23 19.57
N HIS A 171 -12.45 18.54 19.31
CA HIS A 171 -12.34 19.10 17.95
C HIS A 171 -11.04 19.92 17.77
N GLY A 172 -9.91 19.23 17.85
CA GLY A 172 -8.59 19.86 17.78
C GLY A 172 -7.48 18.91 17.35
N VAL A 173 -7.73 18.06 16.35
CA VAL A 173 -6.65 17.56 15.49
C VAL A 173 -6.88 18.19 14.13
N GLN A 174 -6.35 19.40 13.97
CA GLN A 174 -6.16 19.98 12.66
C GLN A 174 -5.23 19.03 11.91
N ALA A 175 -5.71 18.45 10.82
CA ALA A 175 -4.83 17.89 9.82
C ALA A 175 -4.02 19.08 9.28
N GLU A 176 -2.79 19.22 9.74
CA GLU A 176 -1.79 20.03 9.05
C GLU A 176 -1.55 19.35 7.70
N GLU A 177 -2.26 19.84 6.70
CA GLU A 177 -1.93 19.71 5.29
C GLU A 177 -0.57 20.36 5.10
N ASP A 178 0.49 19.53 5.07
CA ASP A 178 1.86 19.95 4.78
C ASP A 178 1.96 20.30 3.28
N GLY A 179 1.30 21.40 2.92
CA GLY A 179 1.35 22.03 1.61
C GLY A 179 2.63 22.82 1.49
N MET A 180 3.61 22.26 0.78
CA MET A 180 4.82 22.99 0.38
C MET A 180 4.46 24.33 -0.29
N PRO A 181 5.06 25.46 0.14
CA PRO A 181 4.90 26.71 -0.59
C PRO A 181 5.80 26.68 -1.84
N GLY A 182 5.17 26.55 -3.01
CA GLY A 182 5.81 26.90 -4.28
C GLY A 182 6.13 28.41 -4.33
N PRO A 183 7.22 28.83 -4.99
CA PRO A 183 7.64 30.23 -4.99
C PRO A 183 6.78 31.04 -5.96
N SER A 184 5.94 31.93 -5.41
CA SER A 184 5.25 32.99 -6.16
C SER A 184 6.24 34.08 -6.57
N GLY A 185 6.77 33.99 -7.79
CA GLY A 185 7.39 35.12 -8.48
C GLY A 185 6.30 35.97 -9.15
N HIS A 186 5.78 36.97 -8.45
CA HIS A 186 4.88 37.94 -9.05
C HIS A 186 5.66 39.02 -9.81
N VAL A 187 5.37 39.05 -11.11
CA VAL A 187 5.77 40.02 -12.11
C VAL A 187 5.17 41.37 -11.75
N ASN A 188 6.02 42.39 -11.57
CA ASN A 188 5.58 43.79 -11.64
C ASN A 188 6.33 44.46 -12.78
N GLY A 189 5.58 44.83 -13.81
CA GLY A 189 6.05 45.59 -14.95
C GLY A 189 5.91 47.10 -14.78
N PHE A 190 6.74 47.78 -15.58
CA PHE A 190 6.66 49.15 -16.11
C PHE A 190 7.39 50.27 -15.34
N PRO A 191 7.86 51.36 -16.03
CA PRO A 191 7.95 51.62 -17.48
C PRO A 191 9.31 52.21 -17.98
N ASN A 192 9.46 52.24 -19.33
CA ASN A 192 10.22 53.15 -20.22
C ASN A 192 11.40 54.03 -19.72
N GLY A 193 12.47 54.04 -20.53
CA GLY A 193 13.18 55.30 -20.83
C GLY A 193 14.68 55.18 -21.18
N ALA A 194 15.01 55.56 -22.42
CA ALA A 194 16.33 55.85 -23.03
C ALA A 194 17.18 54.67 -23.50
#